data_AF-J9FUF9-F1
#
_entry.id   AF-J9FUF9-F1
#
_cell.length_a   1.000
_cell.length_b   1.000
_cell.length_c   1.000
_cell.angle_alpha   90.00
_cell.angle_beta   90.00
_cell.angle_gamma   90.00
#
_symmetry.space_group_name_H-M   'P 1'
#
loop_
_entity.id
_entity.type
_entity.pdbx_description
1 polymer ?
#
loop_
_entity_poly.entity_id
_entity_poly.type
_entity_poly.pdbx_seq_one_letter_code
_entity_poly.pdbx_strand_id
1 'polypeptide(L)'
;MSNIRRVFVEKKDEFAVEAHGLLADLRSNLGMNGLTSIRIINRYDIMGLSDEEFRMAKELVLSEPPVDSVVEENLPVADGARVFAVELLPGQYDQREDFAEQCIQL
;
A
#
# COMPACT_ATOMS: atom_id res chain seq x y z
N MET A 1 11.09 -19.46 -13.32
CA MET A 1 10.62 -18.06 -13.19
C MET A 1 9.89 -17.99 -11.88
N SER A 2 10.44 -17.27 -10.90
CA SER A 2 9.80 -17.06 -9.60
C SER A 2 8.48 -16.33 -9.81
N ASN A 3 7.40 -16.84 -9.23
CA ASN A 3 6.10 -16.19 -9.29
C ASN A 3 6.14 -14.97 -8.36
N ILE A 4 5.95 -13.77 -8.90
CA ILE A 4 5.80 -12.53 -8.10
C ILE A 4 4.36 -12.49 -7.63
N ARG A 5 4.15 -12.38 -6.32
CA ARG A 5 2.83 -12.15 -5.75
C ARG A 5 2.71 -10.70 -5.31
N ARG A 6 1.62 -10.05 -5.70
CA ARG A 6 1.42 -8.63 -5.42
C ARG A 6 0.33 -8.42 -4.39
N VAL A 7 0.65 -7.62 -3.39
CA VAL A 7 -0.28 -7.26 -2.31
C VAL A 7 -0.43 -5.76 -2.25
N PHE A 8 -1.66 -5.30 -2.21
CA PHE A 8 -2.03 -3.90 -1.97
C PHE A 8 -2.65 -3.79 -0.59
N VAL A 9 -2.11 -2.88 0.23
CA VAL A 9 -2.57 -2.62 1.59
C VAL A 9 -2.98 -1.16 1.69
N GLU A 10 -4.23 -0.93 2.07
CA GLU A 10 -4.77 0.41 2.29
C GLU A 10 -5.49 0.48 3.63
N LYS A 11 -5.37 1.62 4.33
CA LYS A 11 -6.16 1.84 5.56
C LYS A 11 -7.64 1.86 5.18
N LYS A 12 -8.50 1.25 6.00
CA LYS A 12 -9.96 1.40 5.88
C LYS A 12 -10.31 2.88 6.05
N ASP A 13 -11.38 3.33 5.40
CA ASP A 13 -11.75 4.75 5.33
C ASP A 13 -11.82 5.42 6.72
N GLU A 14 -12.33 4.71 7.73
CA GLU A 14 -12.42 5.18 9.12
C GLU A 14 -11.05 5.39 9.81
N PHE A 15 -9.98 4.78 9.29
CA PHE A 15 -8.60 4.89 9.80
C PHE A 15 -7.66 5.63 8.83
N ALA A 16 -8.14 6.07 7.66
CA ALA A 16 -7.33 6.64 6.58
C ALA A 16 -6.93 8.11 6.82
N VAL A 17 -6.42 8.42 8.02
CA VAL A 17 -6.07 9.79 8.45
C VAL A 17 -5.12 10.48 7.48
N GLU A 18 -4.11 9.77 6.98
CA GLU A 18 -3.13 10.30 6.01
C GLU A 18 -3.80 10.71 4.69
N ALA A 19 -4.69 9.86 4.16
CA ALA A 19 -5.39 10.14 2.91
C ALA A 19 -6.34 11.34 3.04
N HIS A 20 -7.07 11.42 4.17
CA HIS A 20 -7.96 12.54 4.47
C HIS A 20 -7.20 13.85 4.66
N GLY A 21 -6.05 13.81 5.35
CA GLY A 21 -5.16 14.95 5.51
C GLY A 21 -4.62 15.46 4.17
N LEU A 22 -4.08 14.57 3.34
CA LEU A 22 -3.57 14.92 2.03
C LEU A 22 -4.66 15.51 1.11
N LEU A 23 -5.89 14.97 1.16
CA LEU A 23 -7.03 15.53 0.42
C LEU A 23 -7.34 16.95 0.88
N ALA A 24 -7.38 17.18 2.19
CA ALA A 24 -7.61 18.50 2.76
C ALA A 24 -6.52 19.50 2.34
N ASP A 25 -5.25 19.08 2.39
CA ASP A 25 -4.10 19.91 1.99
C ASP A 25 -4.13 20.28 0.51
N LEU A 26 -4.37 19.30 -0.37
CA LEU A 26 -4.42 19.55 -1.82
C LEU A 26 -5.59 20.47 -2.21
N ARG A 27 -6.73 20.34 -1.53
CA ARG A 27 -7.87 21.27 -1.73
C ARG A 27 -7.55 22.67 -1.22
N SER A 28 -7.03 22.77 0.01
CA SER A 28 -6.87 24.05 0.70
C SER A 28 -5.67 24.84 0.19
N ASN A 29 -4.54 24.18 -0.05
CA ASN A 29 -3.28 24.82 -0.41
C ASN A 29 -3.08 24.93 -1.93
N LEU A 30 -3.55 23.93 -2.69
CA LEU A 30 -3.39 23.90 -4.15
C LEU A 30 -4.68 24.20 -4.92
N GLY A 31 -5.79 24.48 -4.21
CA GLY A 31 -7.05 24.88 -4.84
C GLY A 31 -7.74 23.77 -5.64
N MET A 32 -7.40 22.50 -5.40
CA MET A 32 -7.93 21.35 -6.13
C MET A 32 -9.38 20.98 -5.71
N ASN A 33 -10.30 21.94 -5.79
CA ASN A 33 -11.68 21.81 -5.28
C ASN A 33 -12.48 20.68 -5.94
N GLY A 34 -12.13 20.26 -7.15
CA GLY A 34 -12.76 19.15 -7.86
C GLY A 34 -12.29 17.76 -7.42
N LEU A 35 -11.20 17.66 -6.66
CA LEU A 35 -10.70 16.37 -6.17
C LEU A 35 -11.62 15.86 -5.07
N THR A 36 -12.32 14.75 -5.27
CA THR A 36 -13.38 14.28 -4.36
C THR A 36 -12.87 13.35 -3.27
N SER A 37 -11.87 12.52 -3.57
CA SER A 37 -11.27 11.55 -2.65
C SER A 37 -9.81 11.27 -3.02
N ILE A 38 -9.06 10.75 -2.06
CA ILE A 38 -7.70 10.22 -2.23
C ILE A 38 -7.64 8.87 -1.55
N ARG A 39 -6.87 7.96 -2.14
CA ARG A 39 -6.46 6.70 -1.52
C ARG A 39 -4.95 6.66 -1.48
N ILE A 40 -4.41 6.16 -0.38
CA ILE A 40 -2.98 5.88 -0.24
C ILE A 40 -2.87 4.38 -0.07
N ILE A 41 -2.15 3.75 -1.00
CA ILE A 41 -2.03 2.30 -1.08
C ILE A 41 -0.55 1.93 -1.05
N ASN A 42 -0.17 1.06 -0.12
CA ASN A 42 1.14 0.42 -0.14
C ASN A 42 1.06 -0.81 -1.05
N ARG A 43 2.00 -0.91 -1.99
CA ARG A 43 2.14 -2.08 -2.87
C ARG A 43 3.40 -2.84 -2.47
N TYR A 44 3.25 -4.13 -2.23
CA TYR A 44 4.35 -5.06 -1.98
C TYR A 44 4.40 -6.07 -3.13
N ASP A 45 5.58 -6.30 -3.67
CA ASP A 45 5.86 -7.38 -4.62
C ASP A 45 6.73 -8.41 -3.90
N ILE A 46 6.16 -9.58 -3.60
CA ILE A 46 6.81 -10.62 -2.79
C ILE A 46 7.21 -11.78 -3.70
N MET A 47 8.42 -12.30 -3.50
CA MET A 47 8.94 -13.49 -4.16
C MET A 47 9.52 -14.46 -3.14
N GLY A 48 9.63 -15.74 -3.51
CA GLY A 48 10.42 -16.72 -2.75
C GLY A 48 9.74 -17.35 -1.54
N LEU A 49 8.52 -16.93 -1.18
CA LEU A 49 7.73 -17.55 -0.13
C LEU A 49 6.91 -18.75 -0.64
N SER A 50 6.58 -19.68 0.23
CA SER A 50 5.49 -20.65 0.07
C SER A 50 4.12 -19.99 0.23
N ASP A 51 3.03 -20.71 0.01
CA ASP A 51 1.67 -20.18 0.18
C ASP A 51 1.32 -19.92 1.64
N GLU A 52 1.83 -20.75 2.56
CA GLU A 52 1.62 -20.57 3.99
C GLU A 52 2.39 -19.35 4.51
N GLU A 53 3.67 -19.23 4.17
CA GLU A 53 4.50 -18.07 4.53
C GLU A 53 3.93 -16.77 3.98
N PHE A 54 3.44 -16.78 2.74
CA PHE A 54 2.81 -15.59 2.15
C PHE A 54 1.53 -15.17 2.88
N ARG A 55 0.69 -16.14 3.25
CA ARG A 55 -0.51 -15.85 4.06
C ARG A 55 -0.13 -15.25 5.41
N MET A 56 0.88 -15.80 6.08
CA MET A 56 1.37 -15.27 7.36
C MET A 56 1.98 -13.88 7.21
N ALA A 57 2.85 -13.67 6.22
CA ALA A 57 3.46 -12.38 5.94
C ALA A 57 2.41 -11.28 5.73
N LYS A 58 1.35 -11.59 4.97
CA LYS A 58 0.23 -10.68 4.72
C LYS A 58 -0.46 -10.24 6.01
N GLU A 59 -0.77 -11.17 6.91
CA GLU A 59 -1.56 -10.91 8.13
C GLU A 59 -0.74 -10.38 9.31
N LEU A 60 0.55 -10.72 9.37
CA LEU A 60 1.41 -10.42 10.52
C LEU A 60 2.42 -9.30 10.27
N VAL A 61 2.84 -9.08 9.02
CA VAL A 61 3.93 -8.15 8.69
C VAL A 61 3.45 -7.02 7.78
N LEU A 62 2.74 -7.36 6.69
CA LEU A 62 2.43 -6.39 5.64
C LEU A 62 1.18 -5.54 5.93
N SER A 63 0.32 -6.00 6.85
CA SER A 63 -0.93 -5.32 7.20
C SER A 63 -1.29 -5.49 8.66
N GLU A 64 -2.15 -4.61 9.14
CA GLU A 64 -2.85 -4.70 10.42
C GLU A 64 -4.34 -4.97 10.16
N PRO A 65 -4.80 -6.24 10.16
CA PRO A 65 -6.15 -6.61 9.72
C PRO A 65 -7.34 -5.82 10.33
N PRO A 66 -7.28 -5.39 11.61
CA PRO A 66 -8.35 -4.57 12.18
C PRO A 66 -8.52 -3.22 11.46
N VAL A 67 -7.46 -2.62 10.94
CA VAL A 67 -7.45 -1.26 10.40
C VAL A 67 -7.16 -1.17 8.91
N ASP A 68 -6.63 -2.24 8.31
CA ASP A 68 -6.25 -2.30 6.90
C ASP A 68 -7.20 -3.18 6.07
N SER A 69 -7.33 -2.83 4.80
CA SER A 69 -7.88 -3.66 3.74
C SER A 69 -6.74 -4.17 2.86
N VAL A 70 -6.81 -5.44 2.49
CA VAL A 70 -5.77 -6.09 1.71
C VAL A 70 -6.37 -6.69 0.43
N VAL A 71 -5.77 -6.38 -0.71
CA VAL A 71 -6.18 -6.90 -2.03
C VAL A 71 -4.96 -7.51 -2.71
N GLU A 72 -5.14 -8.69 -3.31
CA GLU A 72 -4.09 -9.39 -4.05
C GLU A 72 -4.26 -9.16 -5.56
N GLU A 73 -3.13 -9.05 -6.26
CA GLU A 73 -2.99 -9.00 -7.73
C GLU A 73 -3.61 -7.79 -8.44
N ASN A 74 -4.92 -7.54 -8.25
CA ASN A 74 -5.67 -6.52 -8.97
C ASN A 74 -6.28 -5.50 -8.00
N LEU A 75 -5.69 -4.30 -7.95
CA LEU A 75 -6.26 -3.18 -7.20
C LEU A 75 -7.52 -2.64 -7.90
N PRO A 76 -8.71 -2.68 -7.28
CA PRO A 76 -9.88 -2.03 -7.85
C PRO A 76 -9.70 -0.51 -7.84
N VAL A 77 -9.88 0.12 -9.00
CA VAL A 77 -9.76 1.56 -9.19
C VAL A 77 -11.10 2.09 -9.70
N ALA A 78 -11.60 3.16 -9.10
CA ALA A 78 -12.86 3.77 -9.50
C ALA A 78 -12.73 4.44 -10.88
N ASP A 79 -13.82 4.44 -11.66
CA ASP A 79 -13.87 5.12 -12.94
C ASP A 79 -13.55 6.62 -12.79
N GLY A 80 -12.71 7.14 -13.69
CA GLY A 80 -12.28 8.53 -13.66
C GLY A 80 -11.15 8.84 -12.66
N ALA A 81 -10.74 7.88 -11.83
CA ALA A 81 -9.58 8.06 -10.96
C ALA A 81 -8.28 8.18 -11.77
N ARG A 82 -7.31 8.91 -11.21
CA ARG A 82 -5.94 8.96 -11.69
C ARG A 82 -5.07 8.22 -10.69
N VAL A 83 -4.19 7.36 -11.20
CA VAL A 83 -3.32 6.52 -10.38
C VAL A 83 -1.89 6.75 -10.84
N PHE A 84 -0.99 6.92 -9.88
CA PHE A 84 0.44 6.97 -10.10
C PHE A 84 1.12 6.28 -8.91
N ALA A 85 2.29 5.71 -9.16
CA ALA A 85 3.12 5.11 -8.13
C ALA A 85 4.30 6.03 -7.84
N VAL A 86 4.76 5.98 -6.59
CA VAL A 86 6.02 6.58 -6.16
C VAL A 86 6.87 5.45 -5.61
N GLU A 87 8.12 5.40 -6.02
CA GLU A 87 9.11 4.46 -5.51
C GLU A 87 10.41 5.20 -5.21
N LEU A 88 11.19 4.66 -4.28
CA LEU A 88 12.54 5.15 -4.01
C LEU A 88 13.46 4.81 -5.19
N LEU A 89 14.42 5.69 -5.45
CA LEU A 89 15.40 5.48 -6.51
C LEU A 89 16.42 4.40 -6.11
N PRO A 90 17.03 3.70 -7.08
CA PRO A 90 18.07 2.72 -6.81
C PRO A 90 19.19 3.30 -5.93
N GLY A 91 19.50 2.59 -4.83
CA GLY A 91 20.50 3.01 -3.84
C GLY A 91 19.98 3.90 -2.72
N GLN A 92 18.70 4.30 -2.74
CA GLN A 92 18.03 4.85 -1.57
C GLN A 92 17.60 3.73 -0.63
N TYR A 93 17.72 3.98 0.67
CA TYR A 93 17.31 3.03 1.69
C TYR A 93 15.78 3.07 1.85
N ASP A 94 15.12 1.94 1.57
CA ASP A 94 13.71 1.73 1.87
C ASP A 94 13.59 1.04 3.23
N GLN A 95 13.30 1.84 4.26
CA GLN A 95 13.10 1.35 5.62
C GLN A 95 11.94 0.37 5.72
N ARG A 96 10.88 0.53 4.91
CA ARG A 96 9.70 -0.33 4.96
C ARG A 96 9.97 -1.67 4.30
N GLU A 97 10.68 -1.67 3.16
CA GLU A 97 11.14 -2.90 2.52
C GLU A 97 12.04 -3.70 3.45
N ASP A 98 13.05 -3.06 4.05
CA ASP A 98 14.00 -3.71 4.96
C ASP A 98 13.31 -4.32 6.20
N PHE A 99 12.40 -3.58 6.85
CA PHE A 99 11.64 -4.12 7.97
C PHE A 99 10.73 -5.28 7.56
N ALA A 100 10.07 -5.20 6.40
CA ALA A 100 9.22 -6.27 5.91
C ALA A 100 10.04 -7.54 5.63
N GLU A 101 11.20 -7.40 4.97
CA GLU A 101 12.10 -8.52 4.69
C GLU A 101 12.59 -9.18 5.98
N GLN A 102 13.09 -8.38 6.93
CA GLN A 102 13.60 -8.90 8.20
C GLN A 102 12.51 -9.62 9.00
N CYS A 103 11.31 -9.03 9.12
CA CYS A 103 10.21 -9.65 9.86
C CYS A 103 9.70 -10.94 9.21
N ILE A 104 9.76 -11.07 7.88
CA ILE A 104 9.34 -12.28 7.17
C ILE A 104 10.37 -13.42 7.33
N GLN A 105 11.64 -13.09 7.54
CA GLN A 105 12.72 -14.07 7.72
C GLN A 105 12.84 -14.63 9.15
N LEU A 106 12.15 -14.04 10.13
CA LEU A 106 12.14 -14.46 11.54
C LEU A 106 11.04 -15.49 11.83
#